data_AF-A0AAE3QBD9-F1
#
_entry.id   AF-A0AAE3QBD9-F1
#
_cell.length_a   1.000
_cell.length_b   1.000
_cell.length_c   1.000
_cell.angle_alpha   90.00
_cell.angle_beta   90.00
_cell.angle_gamma   90.00
#
_symmetry.space_group_name_H-M   'P 1'
#
loop_
_entity.id
_entity.type
_entity.pdbx_description
1 polymer ?
#
loop_
_entity_poly.entity_id
_entity_poly.type
_entity_poly.pdbx_seq_one_letter_code
_entity_poly.pdbx_strand_id
1 'polypeptide(L)'
;MNRRTVLKGGLVLAVTSHTAIADSAIAEPSPMSVDDFLANATPAERAQYHANALAGAMNEIHPGTYEVKVDHDFRLAIVWDLGGKAVKS
;
A
#
# COMPACT_ATOMS: atom_id res chain seq x y z
N MET A 1 39.19 18.90 -19.46
CA MET A 1 39.82 19.47 -18.25
C MET A 1 38.93 19.12 -17.07
N ASN A 2 39.53 18.46 -16.08
CA ASN A 2 38.92 17.65 -15.02
C ASN A 2 38.89 18.46 -13.71
N ARG A 3 37.73 18.61 -13.03
CA ARG A 3 37.68 18.95 -11.58
C ARG A 3 36.43 18.35 -10.93
N ARG A 4 36.54 17.08 -10.53
CA ARG A 4 35.75 16.49 -9.45
C ARG A 4 36.30 17.01 -8.12
N THR A 5 35.50 17.75 -7.35
CA THR A 5 35.86 18.17 -5.99
C THR A 5 35.27 17.16 -5.01
N VAL A 6 36.13 16.27 -4.51
CA VAL A 6 35.85 15.35 -3.41
C VAL A 6 36.21 16.06 -2.11
N LEU A 7 35.23 16.36 -1.25
CA LEU A 7 35.51 16.73 0.14
C LEU A 7 35.76 15.45 0.94
N LYS A 8 37.04 15.19 1.20
CA LYS A 8 37.53 14.37 2.30
C LYS A 8 37.57 15.24 3.56
N GLY A 9 37.02 14.73 4.64
CA GLY A 9 37.21 15.29 5.99
C GLY A 9 35.92 15.15 6.78
N GLY A 10 35.84 14.41 7.87
CA GLY A 10 36.83 13.63 8.58
C GLY A 10 36.06 12.73 9.53
N LEU A 11 36.61 11.55 9.79
CA LEU A 11 36.09 10.61 10.76
C LEU A 11 36.67 10.99 12.13
N VAL A 12 35.84 11.38 13.10
CA VAL A 12 36.15 11.21 14.53
C VAL A 12 34.86 10.87 15.28
N LEU A 13 34.78 9.61 15.72
CA LEU A 13 33.88 9.19 16.80
C LEU A 13 34.33 9.86 18.10
N ALA A 14 33.40 10.50 18.81
CA ALA A 14 33.52 10.72 20.24
C ALA A 14 32.19 10.38 20.92
N VAL A 15 32.31 9.48 21.88
CA VAL A 15 31.29 8.75 22.63
C VAL A 15 30.68 9.63 23.73
N THR A 16 29.42 9.31 24.08
CA THR A 16 28.68 9.63 25.32
C THR A 16 28.23 11.07 25.61
N SER A 17 26.93 11.27 25.46
CA SER A 17 26.11 12.05 26.40
C SER A 17 24.80 11.30 26.59
N HIS A 18 24.55 10.82 27.81
CA HIS A 18 23.28 10.22 28.19
C HIS A 18 22.16 11.27 28.06
N THR A 19 21.36 11.17 27.01
CA THR A 19 20.01 11.71 26.98
C THR A 19 19.11 10.58 26.52
N ALA A 20 18.27 10.12 27.44
CA ALA A 20 17.23 9.14 27.19
C ALA A 20 16.45 9.54 25.92
N ILE A 21 16.69 8.83 24.82
CA ILE A 21 15.74 8.81 23.72
C ILE A 21 14.65 7.89 24.23
N ALA A 22 13.56 8.49 24.71
CA ALA A 22 12.32 7.78 24.90
C ALA A 22 12.08 7.00 23.62
N ASP A 23 12.13 5.67 23.73
CA ASP A 23 11.66 4.77 22.70
C ASP A 23 10.20 5.14 22.49
N SER A 24 9.96 6.02 21.52
CA SER A 24 8.62 6.32 21.07
C SER A 24 8.23 5.06 20.34
N ALA A 25 7.73 4.09 21.10
CA ALA A 25 6.97 2.98 20.58
C ALA A 25 5.93 3.62 19.66
N ILE A 26 6.20 3.57 18.35
CA ILE A 26 5.24 3.93 17.34
C ILE A 26 4.12 2.94 17.60
N ALA A 27 3.08 3.38 18.30
CA ALA A 27 1.88 2.59 18.49
C ALA A 27 1.43 2.25 17.08
N GLU A 28 1.59 0.98 16.69
CA GLU A 28 1.07 0.52 15.42
C GLU A 28 -0.41 0.92 15.42
N PRO A 29 -0.86 1.71 14.42
CA PRO A 29 -2.24 2.13 14.37
C PRO A 29 -3.06 0.85 14.42
N SER A 30 -3.88 0.72 15.46
CA SER A 30 -4.72 -0.46 15.63
C SER A 30 -5.48 -0.65 14.32
N PRO A 31 -5.47 -1.87 13.75
CA PRO A 31 -6.08 -2.10 12.46
C PRO A 31 -7.54 -1.63 12.53
N MET A 32 -7.87 -0.65 11.69
CA MET A 32 -9.22 -0.10 11.63
C MET A 32 -10.21 -1.23 11.38
N SER A 33 -11.28 -1.30 12.17
CA SER A 33 -12.34 -2.29 11.95
C SER A 33 -12.95 -2.07 10.57
N VAL A 34 -13.35 -3.17 9.90
CA VAL A 34 -14.08 -3.10 8.63
C VAL A 34 -15.37 -2.30 8.80
N ASP A 35 -16.06 -2.46 9.94
CA ASP A 35 -17.30 -1.74 10.21
C ASP A 35 -17.05 -0.23 10.37
N ASP A 36 -15.96 0.14 11.05
CA ASP A 36 -15.55 1.54 11.24
C ASP A 36 -15.14 2.16 9.90
N PHE A 37 -14.44 1.40 9.05
CA PHE A 37 -14.10 1.83 7.70
C PHE A 37 -15.38 2.06 6.88
N LEU A 38 -16.28 1.09 6.82
CA LEU A 38 -17.51 1.17 6.01
C LEU A 38 -18.48 2.26 6.50
N ALA A 39 -18.49 2.56 7.80
CA ALA A 39 -19.29 3.64 8.38
C ALA A 39 -18.82 5.03 7.95
N ASN A 40 -17.51 5.22 7.75
CA ASN A 40 -16.90 6.51 7.42
C ASN A 40 -16.50 6.65 5.94
N ALA A 41 -16.49 5.55 5.18
CA ALA A 41 -16.09 5.52 3.79
C ALA A 41 -17.08 6.25 2.87
N THR A 42 -16.52 6.94 1.88
CA THR A 42 -17.28 7.52 0.78
C THR A 42 -18.00 6.42 -0.02
N PRO A 43 -19.07 6.75 -0.78
CA PRO A 43 -19.72 5.77 -1.66
C PRO A 43 -18.75 5.12 -2.67
N ALA A 44 -17.73 5.85 -3.13
CA ALA A 44 -16.72 5.35 -4.05
C ALA A 44 -15.81 4.31 -3.38
N GLU A 45 -15.31 4.60 -2.18
CA GLU A 45 -14.48 3.68 -1.41
C GLU A 45 -15.24 2.41 -1.04
N ARG A 46 -16.52 2.52 -0.67
CA ARG A 46 -17.39 1.38 -0.44
C ARG A 46 -17.58 0.52 -1.69
N ALA A 47 -17.81 1.15 -2.84
CA ALA A 47 -17.94 0.43 -4.11
C ALA A 47 -16.65 -0.33 -4.44
N GLN A 48 -15.50 0.30 -4.28
CA GLN A 48 -14.20 -0.33 -4.47
C GLN A 48 -13.97 -1.49 -3.49
N TYR A 49 -14.33 -1.31 -2.22
CA TYR A 49 -14.21 -2.35 -1.20
C TYR A 49 -15.02 -3.60 -1.57
N HIS A 50 -16.29 -3.44 -1.95
CA HIS A 50 -17.12 -4.58 -2.35
C HIS A 50 -16.64 -5.24 -3.64
N ALA A 51 -16.13 -4.45 -4.59
CA ALA A 51 -15.58 -5.00 -5.82
C ALA A 51 -14.28 -5.80 -5.58
N ASN A 52 -13.44 -5.35 -4.64
CA ASN A 52 -12.27 -6.12 -4.18
C ASN A 52 -12.67 -7.41 -3.45
N ALA A 53 -13.70 -7.35 -2.60
CA ALA A 53 -14.24 -8.55 -1.93
C ALA A 53 -14.79 -9.57 -2.95
N LEU A 54 -15.45 -9.09 -4.00
CA LEU A 54 -15.90 -9.94 -5.11
C LEU A 54 -14.72 -10.60 -5.83
N ALA A 55 -13.64 -9.87 -6.12
CA ALA A 55 -12.44 -10.45 -6.72
C ALA A 55 -11.82 -11.56 -5.84
N GLY A 56 -11.79 -11.36 -4.52
CA GLY A 56 -11.37 -12.40 -3.57
C GLY A 56 -12.23 -13.66 -3.68
N ALA A 57 -13.56 -13.51 -3.64
CA ALA A 57 -14.48 -14.63 -3.78
C ALA A 57 -14.38 -15.32 -5.15
N MET A 58 -14.18 -14.57 -6.23
CA MET A 58 -13.94 -15.13 -7.56
C MET A 58 -12.65 -15.94 -7.61
N ASN A 59 -11.59 -15.48 -6.93
CA ASN A 59 -10.33 -16.21 -6.83
C ASN A 59 -10.45 -17.51 -6.03
N GLU A 60 -11.35 -17.58 -5.05
CA GLU A 60 -11.68 -18.83 -4.35
C GLU A 60 -12.44 -19.82 -5.25
N ILE A 61 -13.34 -19.33 -6.11
CA ILE A 61 -14.12 -20.17 -7.04
C ILE A 61 -13.24 -20.66 -8.20
N HIS A 62 -12.44 -19.78 -8.78
CA HIS A 62 -11.54 -20.06 -9.88
C HIS A 62 -10.23 -19.27 -9.68
N PRO A 63 -9.15 -19.93 -9.23
CA PRO A 63 -7.88 -19.25 -8.98
C PRO A 63 -7.35 -18.54 -10.23
N GLY A 64 -7.04 -17.25 -10.09
CA GLY A 64 -6.67 -16.37 -11.20
C GLY A 64 -6.02 -15.07 -10.74
N THR A 65 -5.77 -14.15 -11.68
CA THR A 65 -5.29 -12.80 -11.36
C THR A 65 -6.39 -11.82 -11.67
N TYR A 66 -7.25 -11.57 -10.69
CA TYR A 66 -8.40 -10.71 -10.86
C TYR A 66 -8.02 -9.24 -10.72
N GLU A 67 -8.44 -8.44 -11.69
CA GLU A 67 -8.37 -6.99 -11.63
C GLU A 67 -9.77 -6.43 -11.37
N VAL A 68 -9.81 -5.30 -10.65
CA VAL A 68 -11.03 -4.61 -10.27
C VAL A 68 -10.98 -3.19 -10.81
N LYS A 69 -12.03 -2.80 -11.53
CA LYS A 69 -12.22 -1.41 -11.96
C LYS A 69 -13.60 -0.92 -11.56
N VAL A 70 -13.64 0.18 -10.82
CA VAL A 70 -14.85 0.95 -10.57
C VAL A 70 -14.77 2.23 -11.39
N ASP A 71 -15.72 2.42 -12.30
CA ASP A 71 -15.81 3.58 -13.16
C ASP A 71 -17.06 4.39 -12.82
N HIS A 72 -16.84 5.60 -12.31
CA HIS A 72 -17.92 6.48 -11.83
C HIS A 72 -18.67 7.17 -12.97
N ASP A 73 -18.00 7.44 -14.09
CA ASP A 73 -18.60 8.10 -15.24
C ASP A 73 -19.59 7.16 -15.93
N PHE A 74 -19.19 5.89 -16.06
CA PHE A 74 -20.03 4.83 -16.64
C PHE A 74 -20.91 4.10 -15.61
N ARG A 75 -20.82 4.45 -14.32
CA ARG A 75 -21.60 3.85 -13.21
C ARG A 75 -21.48 2.32 -13.17
N LEU A 76 -20.27 1.83 -13.34
CA LEU A 76 -19.99 0.41 -13.54
C LEU A 76 -18.88 -0.07 -12.62
N ALA A 77 -19.01 -1.29 -12.10
CA ALA A 77 -17.93 -2.03 -11.46
C ALA A 77 -17.71 -3.33 -12.23
N ILE A 78 -16.47 -3.60 -12.62
CA ILE A 78 -16.08 -4.82 -13.34
C ILE A 78 -14.97 -5.52 -12.55
N VAL A 79 -15.10 -6.84 -12.46
CA VAL A 79 -14.05 -7.74 -12.00
C VAL A 79 -13.79 -8.75 -13.12
N TRP A 80 -12.53 -8.88 -13.54
CA TRP A 80 -12.18 -9.82 -14.61
C TRP A 80 -10.83 -10.50 -14.31
N ASP A 81 -10.69 -11.74 -14.74
CA ASP A 81 -9.40 -12.44 -14.68
C ASP A 81 -8.50 -11.97 -15.83
N LEU A 82 -7.26 -11.59 -15.50
CA LEU A 82 -6.23 -11.23 -16.46
C LEU A 82 -5.67 -12.45 -17.21
N GLY A 83 -6.09 -13.66 -16.83
CA GLY A 83 -5.90 -14.87 -17.62
C GLY A 83 -4.44 -15.09 -17.94
N GLY A 84 -3.60 -15.18 -16.90
CA GLY A 84 -2.23 -15.71 -16.99
C GLY A 84 -1.39 -15.25 -18.18
N LYS A 85 -1.48 -13.99 -18.63
CA LYS A 85 -0.39 -13.42 -19.44
C LYS A 85 0.68 -12.91 -18.50
N ALA A 86 1.58 -13.84 -18.15
CA ALA A 86 2.87 -13.55 -17.57
C ALA A 86 3.42 -12.25 -18.18
N VAL A 87 3.65 -11.28 -17.29
CA VAL A 87 4.50 -10.13 -17.54
C VAL A 87 5.80 -10.68 -18.14
N LYS A 88 6.02 -10.48 -19.44
CA LYS A 88 7.35 -10.59 -20.03
C LYS A 88 8.13 -9.37 -19.55
N SER A 89 8.83 -9.52 -18.43
CA SER A 89 10.02 -8.73 -18.11
C SER A 89 11.24 -9.35 -18.76
#